data_AF-A0A351FTQ2-F1
#
_entry.id   AF-A0A351FTQ2-F1
#
_cell.length_a   1.000
_cell.length_b   1.000
_cell.length_c   1.000
_cell.angle_alpha   90.00
_cell.angle_beta   90.00
_cell.angle_gamma   90.00
#
_symmetry.space_group_name_H-M   'P 1'
#
loop_
_entity.id
_entity.type
_entity.pdbx_description
1 polymer ?
#
loop_
_entity_poly.entity_id
_entity_poly.type
_entity_poly.pdbx_seq_one_letter_code
_entity_poly.pdbx_strand_id
1 'polypeptide(L)'
;TPTPLEVYPALAFDQLFKDKSQKGDRSVLDAVLADAKDLRRGISRLDQQKLDEYLNSVREVEQRIDKAGQRGELQGWRPTLTKPNIPRPKDGYPQDIVEHMKLMCDILVLAFQTDTTRVCTLKLNNDHGTLRFPHIGVDYMIHHLLSHSDTDDWLKVNQFFLEQMAYIARRLDSIQEGDRTALDNSMIMLCSSMLTGSHDASRLPVVMLGGAGGQIQGGLNLDYSGKSDRQMCRLYLSMMQKMGVHRHRFGDADQPLSEI
;
A
#
# COMPACT_ATOMS: atom_id res chain seq x y z
N THR A 1 12.30 -8.77 -2.39
CA THR A 1 12.54 -7.92 -1.19
C THR A 1 11.52 -6.79 -1.15
N PRO A 2 11.12 -6.33 0.03
CA PRO A 2 10.21 -5.19 0.11
C PRO A 2 10.89 -3.96 -0.49
N THR A 3 10.17 -3.26 -1.37
CA THR A 3 10.56 -1.93 -1.85
C THR A 3 10.73 -1.01 -0.63
N PRO A 4 11.80 -0.20 -0.54
CA PRO A 4 11.95 0.75 0.55
C PRO A 4 10.75 1.72 0.58
N LEU A 5 10.36 2.14 1.77
CA LEU A 5 9.28 3.11 1.94
C LEU A 5 9.71 4.46 1.37
N GLU A 6 8.95 4.99 0.41
CA GLU A 6 9.10 6.39 0.00
C GLU A 6 8.32 7.29 0.95
N VAL A 7 9.04 8.16 1.65
CA VAL A 7 8.48 9.04 2.68
C VAL A 7 8.39 10.49 2.23
N TYR A 8 9.01 10.84 1.11
CA TYR A 8 8.96 12.20 0.56
C TYR A 8 7.85 12.26 -0.51
N PRO A 9 6.78 13.05 -0.29
CA PRO A 9 5.67 13.13 -1.25
C PRO A 9 6.10 13.54 -2.66
N ALA A 10 7.08 14.46 -2.75
CA ALA A 10 7.63 14.91 -4.02
C ALA A 10 8.33 13.77 -4.81
N LEU A 11 9.07 12.90 -4.12
CA LEU A 11 9.73 11.75 -4.75
C LEU A 11 8.72 10.66 -5.12
N ALA A 12 7.73 10.39 -4.26
CA ALA A 12 6.65 9.45 -4.57
C ALA A 12 5.87 9.89 -5.82
N PHE A 13 5.53 11.18 -5.91
CA PHE A 13 4.88 11.77 -7.08
C PHE A 13 5.76 11.62 -8.33
N ASP A 14 7.04 11.94 -8.22
CA ASP A 14 7.98 11.86 -9.33
C ASP A 14 8.16 10.44 -9.86
N GLN A 15 8.29 9.46 -8.96
CA GLN A 15 8.42 8.04 -9.32
C GLN A 15 7.18 7.53 -10.07
N LEU A 16 5.99 8.04 -9.73
CA LEU A 16 4.72 7.62 -10.34
C LEU A 16 4.45 8.33 -11.67
N PHE A 17 4.79 9.62 -11.79
CA PHE A 17 4.24 10.46 -12.86
C PHE A 17 5.27 11.13 -13.77
N LYS A 18 6.57 11.01 -13.52
CA LYS A 18 7.57 11.54 -14.47
C LYS A 18 7.61 10.73 -15.76
N ASP A 19 7.54 11.44 -16.89
CA ASP A 19 7.67 10.90 -18.24
C ASP A 19 9.11 10.39 -18.47
N LYS A 20 9.26 9.06 -18.45
CA LYS A 20 10.44 8.26 -18.84
C LYS A 20 11.75 8.53 -18.07
N SER A 21 12.40 7.43 -17.68
CA SER A 21 13.77 7.35 -17.17
C SER A 21 14.67 8.40 -17.84
N GLN A 22 15.13 9.39 -17.08
CA GLN A 22 16.23 10.22 -17.60
C GLN A 22 17.45 9.31 -17.78
N LYS A 23 18.33 9.63 -18.72
CA LYS A 23 19.63 8.93 -18.87
C LYS A 23 20.40 8.87 -17.54
N GLY A 24 20.16 9.82 -16.63
CA GLY A 24 20.70 9.83 -15.27
C GLY A 24 20.24 8.64 -14.42
N ASP A 25 18.96 8.25 -14.48
CA ASP A 25 18.42 7.14 -13.67
C ASP A 25 19.06 5.80 -14.06
N ARG A 26 19.23 5.57 -15.38
CA ARG A 26 19.97 4.39 -15.89
C ARG A 26 21.44 4.42 -15.46
N SER A 27 22.09 5.58 -15.56
CA SER A 27 23.50 5.71 -15.16
C SER A 27 23.74 5.51 -13.66
N VAL A 28 22.81 5.95 -12.81
CA VAL A 28 22.87 5.73 -11.35
C VAL A 28 22.60 4.27 -11.03
N LEU A 29 21.60 3.66 -11.65
CA LEU A 29 21.28 2.25 -11.47
C LEU A 29 22.41 1.34 -11.96
N ASP A 30 23.03 1.66 -13.10
CA ASP A 30 24.20 0.93 -13.60
C ASP A 30 25.39 1.03 -12.64
N ALA A 31 25.60 2.21 -12.03
CA ALA A 31 26.63 2.40 -11.01
C ALA A 31 26.31 1.59 -9.73
N VAL A 32 25.06 1.62 -9.25
CA VAL A 32 24.61 0.84 -8.10
C VAL A 32 24.70 -0.67 -8.36
N LEU A 33 24.41 -1.13 -9.58
CA LEU A 33 24.53 -2.53 -9.98
C LEU A 33 26.00 -2.98 -10.05
N ALA A 34 26.91 -2.09 -10.47
CA ALA A 34 28.34 -2.34 -10.43
C ALA A 34 28.84 -2.46 -8.98
N ASP A 35 28.50 -1.49 -8.14
CA ASP A 35 28.86 -1.49 -6.71
C ASP A 35 28.27 -2.70 -5.97
N ALA A 36 27.04 -3.09 -6.30
CA ALA A 36 26.40 -4.26 -5.71
C ALA A 36 27.10 -5.57 -6.12
N LYS A 37 27.57 -5.69 -7.37
CA LYS A 37 28.38 -6.86 -7.78
C LYS A 37 29.71 -6.92 -7.04
N ASP A 38 30.29 -5.77 -6.73
CA ASP A 38 31.54 -5.67 -5.99
C ASP A 38 31.33 -6.07 -4.54
N LEU A 39 30.29 -5.55 -3.89
CA LEU A 39 29.88 -5.92 -2.55
C LEU A 39 29.56 -7.42 -2.43
N ARG A 40 28.87 -7.99 -3.43
CA ARG A 40 28.51 -9.41 -3.48
C ARG A 40 29.71 -10.34 -3.34
N ARG A 41 30.89 -9.91 -3.82
CA ARG A 41 32.14 -10.70 -3.73
C ARG A 41 32.70 -10.74 -2.30
N GLY A 42 32.37 -9.78 -1.45
CA GLY A 42 32.90 -9.64 -0.08
C GLY A 42 31.96 -10.09 1.04
N ILE A 43 30.71 -10.45 0.75
CA ILE A 43 29.69 -10.80 1.75
C ILE A 43 29.41 -12.30 1.81
N SER A 44 28.78 -12.74 2.91
CA SER A 44 28.43 -14.14 3.15
C SER A 44 27.36 -14.64 2.17
N ARG A 45 27.25 -15.97 1.98
CA ARG A 45 26.20 -16.57 1.12
C ARG A 45 24.78 -16.17 1.51
N LEU A 46 24.52 -15.97 2.80
CA LEU A 46 23.20 -15.56 3.30
C LEU A 46 22.89 -14.12 2.87
N ASP A 47 23.87 -13.23 2.97
CA ASP A 47 23.74 -11.82 2.55
C ASP A 47 23.68 -11.71 1.02
N GLN A 48 24.39 -12.58 0.30
CA GLN A 48 24.28 -12.67 -1.16
C GLN A 48 22.84 -12.98 -1.59
N GLN A 49 22.13 -13.89 -0.89
CA GLN A 49 20.73 -14.16 -1.20
C GLN A 49 19.84 -12.92 -0.96
N LYS A 50 20.06 -12.17 0.12
CA LYS A 50 19.31 -10.93 0.39
C LYS A 50 19.60 -9.82 -0.62
N LEU A 51 20.86 -9.70 -1.04
CA LEU A 51 21.28 -8.77 -2.08
C LEU A 51 20.68 -9.16 -3.44
N ASP A 52 20.68 -10.45 -3.79
CA ASP A 52 20.09 -10.96 -5.03
C ASP A 52 18.55 -10.74 -5.03
N GLU A 53 17.86 -10.92 -3.90
CA GLU A 53 16.44 -10.54 -3.77
C GLU A 53 16.23 -9.03 -4.04
N TYR A 54 17.08 -8.15 -3.51
CA TYR A 54 17.07 -6.68 -3.73
C TYR A 54 17.27 -6.31 -5.18
N LEU A 55 18.33 -6.81 -5.82
CA LEU A 55 18.63 -6.52 -7.21
C LEU A 55 17.53 -7.04 -8.16
N ASN A 56 16.93 -8.18 -7.85
CA ASN A 56 15.79 -8.68 -8.63
C ASN A 56 14.55 -7.79 -8.50
N SER A 57 14.26 -7.26 -7.30
CA SER A 57 13.16 -6.30 -7.09
C SER A 57 13.36 -5.03 -7.92
N VAL A 58 14.58 -4.47 -7.91
CA VAL A 58 14.93 -3.29 -8.73
C VAL A 58 14.74 -3.58 -10.22
N ARG A 59 15.18 -4.76 -10.69
CA ARG A 59 15.06 -5.17 -12.09
C ARG A 59 13.61 -5.45 -12.52
N GLU A 60 12.76 -5.95 -11.62
CA GLU A 60 11.33 -6.10 -11.88
C GLU A 60 10.65 -4.73 -12.03
N VAL A 61 11.06 -3.74 -11.23
CA VAL A 61 10.60 -2.34 -11.37
C VAL A 61 11.04 -1.77 -12.72
N GLU A 62 12.31 -1.96 -13.14
CA GLU A 62 12.79 -1.55 -14.47
C GLU A 62 11.96 -2.17 -15.60
N GLN A 63 11.73 -3.49 -15.56
CA GLN A 63 10.94 -4.18 -16.59
C GLN A 63 9.49 -3.70 -16.61
N ARG A 64 8.93 -3.32 -15.45
CA ARG A 64 7.58 -2.72 -15.38
C ARG A 64 7.57 -1.33 -16.00
N ILE A 65 8.57 -0.48 -15.73
CA ILE A 65 8.70 0.85 -16.31
C ILE A 65 8.88 0.77 -17.84
N ASP A 66 9.76 -0.11 -18.33
CA ASP A 66 10.00 -0.31 -19.76
C ASP A 66 8.76 -0.86 -20.49
N LYS A 67 7.95 -1.69 -19.83
CA LYS A 67 6.70 -2.25 -20.39
C LYS A 67 5.51 -1.28 -20.30
N ALA A 68 5.43 -0.45 -19.26
CA ALA A 68 4.37 0.53 -19.07
C ALA A 68 4.32 1.55 -20.22
N GLY A 69 5.47 1.88 -20.82
CA GLY A 69 5.55 2.79 -21.97
C GLY A 69 5.25 2.16 -23.35
N GLN A 70 5.09 0.83 -23.45
CA GLN A 70 4.98 0.12 -24.74
C GLN A 70 3.59 -0.45 -25.04
N ARG A 71 2.72 -0.60 -24.04
CA ARG A 71 1.35 -1.12 -24.23
C ARG A 71 0.41 -0.01 -24.69
N GLY A 72 0.57 0.41 -25.94
CA GLY A 72 -0.43 1.16 -26.69
C GLY A 72 -1.60 0.25 -27.11
N GLU A 73 -2.25 -0.42 -26.15
CA GLU A 73 -3.44 -1.23 -26.43
C GLU A 73 -4.66 -0.30 -26.52
N LEU A 74 -5.02 0.05 -27.76
CA LEU A 74 -6.12 0.97 -28.12
C LEU A 74 -7.53 0.37 -27.96
N GLN A 75 -7.70 -0.74 -27.24
CA GLN A 75 -9.01 -1.32 -26.93
C GLN A 75 -9.10 -1.72 -25.45
N GLY A 76 -9.87 -0.93 -24.67
CA GLY A 76 -10.05 -1.12 -23.24
C GLY A 76 -10.47 0.17 -22.52
N TRP A 77 -10.95 0.03 -21.28
CA TRP A 77 -11.25 1.14 -20.37
C TRP A 77 -10.07 2.12 -20.29
N ARG A 78 -10.36 3.43 -20.27
CA ARG A 78 -9.36 4.50 -20.20
C ARG A 78 -9.41 5.16 -18.83
N PRO A 79 -8.25 5.51 -18.25
CA PRO A 79 -8.22 6.23 -16.99
C PRO A 79 -8.94 7.57 -17.11
N THR A 80 -9.61 7.97 -16.02
CA THR A 80 -10.35 9.24 -15.94
C THR A 80 -9.43 10.44 -16.10
N LEU A 81 -8.15 10.30 -15.76
CA LEU A 81 -7.10 11.28 -16.01
C LEU A 81 -5.90 10.63 -16.72
N THR A 82 -5.37 11.26 -17.76
CA THR A 82 -4.15 10.77 -18.42
C THR A 82 -2.86 11.31 -17.78
N LYS A 83 -2.96 12.37 -16.97
CA LYS A 83 -1.85 13.02 -16.27
C LYS A 83 -2.34 13.58 -14.92
N PRO A 84 -1.42 13.77 -13.94
CA PRO A 84 -1.72 14.49 -12.71
C PRO A 84 -2.44 15.82 -12.94
N ASN A 85 -3.55 16.03 -12.22
CA ASN A 85 -4.28 17.29 -12.18
C ASN A 85 -3.99 18.12 -10.92
N ILE A 86 -3.07 17.64 -10.06
CA ILE A 86 -2.57 18.36 -8.89
C ILE A 86 -1.13 18.83 -9.16
N PRO A 87 -0.69 19.96 -8.58
CA PRO A 87 0.70 20.35 -8.65
C PRO A 87 1.58 19.30 -7.97
N ARG A 88 2.78 19.08 -8.52
CA ARG A 88 3.82 18.28 -7.85
C ARG A 88 4.04 18.85 -6.43
N PRO A 89 4.09 18.00 -5.38
CA PRO A 89 4.42 18.45 -4.03
C PRO A 89 5.77 19.18 -3.98
N LYS A 90 5.91 20.10 -3.02
CA LYS A 90 7.18 20.78 -2.75
C LYS A 90 8.23 19.78 -2.28
N ASP A 91 9.49 20.04 -2.63
CA ASP A 91 10.61 19.25 -2.11
C ASP A 91 10.73 19.41 -0.59
N GLY A 92 11.26 18.37 0.05
CA GLY A 92 11.41 18.29 1.50
C GLY A 92 10.36 17.42 2.19
N TYR A 93 10.50 17.30 3.50
CA TYR A 93 9.63 16.50 4.34
C TYR A 93 8.65 17.43 5.09
N PRO A 94 7.33 17.36 4.81
CA PRO A 94 6.34 18.11 5.57
C PRO A 94 6.47 17.82 7.07
N GLN A 95 6.57 18.89 7.87
CA GLN A 95 6.72 18.77 9.34
C GLN A 95 5.37 18.50 10.02
N ASP A 96 4.27 18.89 9.38
CA ASP A 96 2.93 18.55 9.82
C ASP A 96 2.56 17.14 9.34
N ILE A 97 2.30 16.24 10.29
CA ILE A 97 2.00 14.84 10.00
C ILE A 97 0.64 14.67 9.30
N VAL A 98 -0.33 15.55 9.56
CA VAL A 98 -1.65 15.49 8.96
C VAL A 98 -1.55 15.91 7.50
N GLU A 99 -0.79 16.97 7.22
CA GLU A 99 -0.48 17.40 5.86
C GLU A 99 0.27 16.30 5.10
N HIS A 100 1.30 15.71 5.71
CA HIS A 100 2.07 14.61 5.12
C HIS A 100 1.19 13.42 4.73
N MET A 101 0.40 12.90 5.68
CA MET A 101 -0.47 11.76 5.44
C MET A 101 -1.50 12.05 4.36
N LYS A 102 -2.10 13.25 4.36
CA LYS A 102 -3.07 13.65 3.36
C LYS A 102 -2.45 13.74 1.97
N LEU A 103 -1.26 14.31 1.83
CA LEU A 103 -0.53 14.34 0.56
C LEU A 103 -0.25 12.93 0.03
N MET A 104 0.18 12.01 0.88
CA MET A 104 0.42 10.61 0.47
C MET A 104 -0.88 9.89 0.07
N CYS A 105 -1.99 10.16 0.77
CA CYS A 105 -3.32 9.68 0.37
C CYS A 105 -3.74 10.24 -1.00
N ASP A 106 -3.51 11.53 -1.25
CA ASP A 106 -3.82 12.18 -2.52
C ASP A 106 -3.01 11.60 -3.68
N ILE A 107 -1.72 11.32 -3.46
CA ILE A 107 -0.86 10.66 -4.44
C ILE A 107 -1.36 9.25 -4.75
N LEU A 108 -1.77 8.48 -3.74
CA LEU A 108 -2.35 7.14 -3.94
C LEU A 108 -3.61 7.22 -4.79
N VAL A 109 -4.56 8.08 -4.42
CA VAL A 109 -5.82 8.25 -5.18
C VAL A 109 -5.51 8.62 -6.62
N LEU A 110 -4.58 9.56 -6.82
CA LEU A 110 -4.20 9.99 -8.16
C LEU A 110 -3.59 8.85 -8.96
N ALA A 111 -2.73 8.03 -8.36
CA ALA A 111 -2.11 6.88 -9.04
C ALA A 111 -3.13 5.85 -9.52
N PHE A 112 -4.25 5.68 -8.80
CA PHE A 112 -5.37 4.86 -9.24
C PHE A 112 -6.17 5.57 -10.34
N GLN A 113 -6.49 6.85 -10.15
CA GLN A 113 -7.26 7.65 -11.12
C GLN A 113 -6.58 7.76 -12.49
N THR A 114 -5.24 7.80 -12.52
CA THR A 114 -4.44 7.83 -13.75
C THR A 114 -4.04 6.45 -14.25
N ASP A 115 -4.46 5.38 -13.58
CA ASP A 115 -4.07 4.01 -13.86
C ASP A 115 -2.54 3.80 -13.90
N THR A 116 -1.82 4.54 -13.07
CA THR A 116 -0.36 4.43 -12.95
C THR A 116 0.06 3.14 -12.25
N THR A 117 -0.74 2.69 -11.27
CA THR A 117 -0.51 1.41 -10.59
C THR A 117 -1.83 0.69 -10.30
N ARG A 118 -1.79 -0.65 -10.32
CA ARG A 118 -2.91 -1.52 -9.93
C ARG A 118 -2.86 -1.94 -8.46
N VAL A 119 -1.72 -1.78 -7.80
CA VAL A 119 -1.49 -2.23 -6.42
C VAL A 119 -0.66 -1.18 -5.67
N CYS A 120 -1.08 -0.85 -4.45
CA CYS A 120 -0.36 0.07 -3.57
C CYS A 120 -0.44 -0.41 -2.12
N THR A 121 0.66 -0.26 -1.38
CA THR A 121 0.69 -0.36 0.08
C THR A 121 1.06 1.02 0.63
N LEU A 122 0.11 1.65 1.32
CA LEU A 122 0.32 2.94 1.96
C LEU A 122 0.62 2.74 3.44
N LYS A 123 1.82 3.12 3.86
CA LYS A 123 2.22 3.11 5.27
C LYS A 123 2.22 4.54 5.79
N LEU A 124 1.31 4.84 6.72
CA LEU A 124 1.17 6.18 7.31
C LEU A 124 2.08 6.38 8.53
N ASN A 125 2.40 5.30 9.25
CA ASN A 125 3.30 5.34 10.40
C ASN A 125 4.05 4.01 10.56
N ASN A 126 5.14 4.02 11.33
CA ASN A 126 5.85 2.84 11.76
C ASN A 126 5.36 2.38 13.15
N ASP A 127 5.33 1.07 13.39
CA ASP A 127 4.82 0.51 14.67
C ASP A 127 5.72 0.90 15.86
N HIS A 128 7.03 0.99 15.64
CA HIS A 128 8.00 1.58 16.56
C HIS A 128 8.22 3.09 16.34
N GLY A 129 7.27 3.75 15.68
CA GLY A 129 7.33 5.16 15.37
C GLY A 129 7.30 6.01 16.62
N THR A 130 8.15 7.04 16.64
CA THR A 130 8.20 8.06 17.70
C THR A 130 7.20 9.19 17.47
N LEU A 131 6.28 9.04 16.51
CA LEU A 131 5.26 10.04 16.21
C LEU A 131 4.36 10.29 17.41
N ARG A 132 3.96 11.55 17.56
CA ARG A 132 2.97 12.03 18.51
C ARG A 132 1.86 12.72 17.73
N PHE A 133 0.69 12.88 18.35
CA PHE A 133 -0.51 13.39 17.69
C PHE A 133 -1.08 14.62 18.42
N PRO A 134 -0.34 15.74 18.49
CA PRO A 134 -0.79 16.96 19.17
C PRO A 134 -2.08 17.53 18.58
N HIS A 135 -2.33 17.32 17.28
CA HIS A 135 -3.54 17.78 16.58
C HIS A 135 -4.85 17.14 17.11
N ILE A 136 -4.76 15.98 17.77
CA ILE A 136 -5.89 15.34 18.49
C ILE A 136 -5.67 15.32 20.01
N GLY A 137 -4.77 16.15 20.52
CA GLY A 137 -4.51 16.31 21.96
C GLY A 137 -3.64 15.22 22.60
N VAL A 138 -2.93 14.40 21.81
CA VAL A 138 -2.09 13.31 22.32
C VAL A 138 -0.61 13.59 22.02
N ASP A 139 0.04 14.38 22.88
CA ASP A 139 1.44 14.80 22.70
C ASP A 139 2.40 14.36 23.83
N TYR A 140 1.87 13.70 24.87
CA TYR A 140 2.67 13.29 26.01
C TYR A 140 3.37 11.93 25.81
N MET A 141 2.92 11.14 24.84
CA MET A 141 3.41 9.78 24.61
C MET A 141 3.53 9.48 23.11
N ILE A 142 4.59 8.76 22.74
CA ILE A 142 4.81 8.34 21.36
C ILE A 142 3.88 7.18 20.98
N HIS A 143 3.54 7.08 19.69
CA HIS A 143 2.64 6.07 19.13
C HIS A 143 2.93 4.66 19.62
N HIS A 144 4.20 4.24 19.59
CA HIS A 144 4.58 2.90 20.02
C HIS A 144 4.18 2.60 21.46
N LEU A 145 4.51 3.49 22.40
CA LEU A 145 4.15 3.30 23.81
C LEU A 145 2.64 3.41 24.04
N LEU A 146 1.96 4.31 23.33
CA LEU A 146 0.51 4.45 23.39
C LEU A 146 -0.20 3.18 22.90
N SER A 147 0.34 2.48 21.91
CA SER A 147 -0.24 1.24 21.39
C SER A 147 -0.27 0.09 22.41
N HIS A 148 0.55 0.15 23.46
CA HIS A 148 0.51 -0.78 24.59
C HIS A 148 -0.57 -0.42 25.63
N SER A 149 -1.29 0.69 25.43
CA SER A 149 -2.35 1.15 26.32
C SER A 149 -3.73 0.88 25.71
N ASP A 150 -4.69 0.48 26.54
CA ASP A 150 -6.09 0.35 26.15
C ASP A 150 -6.87 1.55 26.73
N THR A 151 -6.75 2.70 26.07
CA THR A 151 -7.21 4.01 26.56
C THR A 151 -7.99 4.78 25.51
N ASP A 152 -8.78 5.77 25.94
CA ASP A 152 -9.50 6.67 25.03
C ASP A 152 -8.55 7.43 24.08
N ASP A 153 -7.33 7.72 24.51
CA ASP A 153 -6.33 8.37 23.64
C ASP A 153 -5.80 7.40 22.58
N TRP A 154 -5.67 6.11 22.88
CA TRP A 154 -5.40 5.10 21.87
C TRP A 154 -6.56 4.96 20.87
N LEU A 155 -7.81 5.04 21.34
CA LEU A 155 -8.99 5.06 20.48
C LEU A 155 -8.97 6.27 19.52
N LYS A 156 -8.66 7.48 20.01
CA LYS A 156 -8.56 8.69 19.16
C LYS A 156 -7.53 8.51 18.04
N VAL A 157 -6.37 7.92 18.34
CA VAL A 157 -5.32 7.65 17.34
C VAL A 157 -5.79 6.63 16.31
N ASN A 158 -6.47 5.54 16.73
CA ASN A 158 -7.05 4.59 15.78
C ASN A 158 -8.10 5.26 14.88
N GLN A 159 -9.00 6.07 15.46
CA GLN A 159 -10.00 6.82 14.71
C GLN A 159 -9.34 7.72 13.66
N PHE A 160 -8.28 8.43 14.02
CA PHE A 160 -7.52 9.27 13.07
C PHE A 160 -6.96 8.48 11.88
N PHE A 161 -6.41 7.28 12.09
CA PHE A 161 -5.94 6.43 10.98
C PHE A 161 -7.10 5.89 10.12
N LEU A 162 -8.21 5.50 10.75
CA LEU A 162 -9.42 5.09 10.04
C LEU A 162 -10.02 6.23 9.21
N GLU A 163 -9.92 7.48 9.67
CA GLU A 163 -10.33 8.66 8.91
C GLU A 163 -9.53 8.83 7.62
N GLN A 164 -8.25 8.43 7.58
CA GLN A 164 -7.44 8.47 6.36
C GLN A 164 -7.92 7.41 5.35
N MET A 165 -8.25 6.21 5.83
CA MET A 165 -8.87 5.18 4.98
C MET A 165 -10.22 5.66 4.42
N ALA A 166 -11.04 6.28 5.27
CA ALA A 166 -12.33 6.85 4.85
C ALA A 166 -12.16 8.02 3.87
N TYR A 167 -11.10 8.82 4.03
CA TYR A 167 -10.75 9.88 3.07
C TYR A 167 -10.41 9.30 1.69
N ILE A 168 -9.55 8.28 1.63
CA ILE A 168 -9.21 7.59 0.37
C ILE A 168 -10.48 7.00 -0.26
N ALA A 169 -11.32 6.31 0.53
CA ALA A 169 -12.55 5.72 0.03
C ALA A 169 -13.49 6.77 -0.58
N ARG A 170 -13.75 7.88 0.13
CA ARG A 170 -14.57 8.99 -0.41
C ARG A 170 -14.01 9.59 -1.68
N ARG A 171 -12.68 9.74 -1.75
CA ARG A 171 -12.00 10.27 -2.93
C ARG A 171 -12.13 9.33 -4.13
N LEU A 172 -11.95 8.03 -3.95
CA LEU A 172 -12.14 7.02 -5.01
C LEU A 172 -13.61 6.90 -5.42
N ASP A 173 -14.55 7.02 -4.47
CA ASP A 173 -15.98 7.02 -4.75
C ASP A 173 -16.41 8.23 -5.59
N SER A 174 -15.76 9.37 -5.42
CA SER A 174 -16.02 10.57 -6.24
C SER A 174 -15.49 10.49 -7.68
N ILE A 175 -14.77 9.43 -8.05
CA ILE A 175 -14.18 9.25 -9.38
C ILE A 175 -15.02 8.25 -10.16
N GLN A 176 -15.70 8.71 -11.21
CA GLN A 176 -16.45 7.85 -12.10
C GLN A 176 -15.51 7.11 -13.06
N GLU A 177 -15.71 5.80 -13.19
CA GLU A 177 -14.99 4.87 -14.07
C GLU A 177 -15.99 4.01 -14.88
N GLY A 178 -16.60 4.63 -15.91
CA GLY A 178 -17.67 3.99 -16.68
C GLY A 178 -18.97 3.99 -15.87
N ASP A 179 -19.59 2.83 -15.67
CA ASP A 179 -20.86 2.68 -14.94
C ASP A 179 -20.70 2.60 -13.41
N ARG A 180 -19.45 2.58 -12.92
CA ARG A 180 -19.09 2.42 -11.50
C ARG A 180 -18.07 3.45 -11.04
N THR A 181 -17.86 3.59 -9.74
CA THR A 181 -16.80 4.46 -9.20
C THR A 181 -15.46 3.72 -9.14
N ALA A 182 -14.35 4.47 -8.97
CA ALA A 182 -13.04 3.85 -8.75
C ALA A 182 -13.01 3.02 -7.46
N LEU A 183 -13.82 3.39 -6.45
CA LEU A 183 -13.98 2.60 -5.23
C LEU A 183 -14.68 1.27 -5.50
N ASP A 184 -15.76 1.28 -6.30
CA ASP A 184 -16.48 0.07 -6.69
C ASP A 184 -15.58 -0.92 -7.46
N ASN A 185 -14.64 -0.40 -8.26
CA ASN A 185 -13.68 -1.21 -9.02
C ASN A 185 -12.45 -1.64 -8.21
N SER A 186 -12.25 -1.09 -7.02
CA SER A 186 -11.06 -1.34 -6.18
C SER A 186 -11.37 -2.19 -4.95
N MET A 187 -10.31 -2.60 -4.25
CA MET A 187 -10.35 -3.16 -2.90
C MET A 187 -9.36 -2.40 -2.02
N ILE A 188 -9.80 -1.98 -0.84
CA ILE A 188 -8.96 -1.36 0.20
C ILE A 188 -9.04 -2.25 1.43
N MET A 189 -7.87 -2.70 1.92
CA MET A 189 -7.76 -3.47 3.16
C MET A 189 -6.98 -2.66 4.19
N LEU A 190 -7.56 -2.49 5.37
CA LEU A 190 -6.85 -2.10 6.58
C LEU A 190 -6.86 -3.30 7.53
N CYS A 191 -5.69 -3.70 8.01
CA CYS A 191 -5.58 -4.79 8.98
C CYS A 191 -4.60 -4.44 10.08
N SER A 192 -4.83 -4.95 11.28
CA SER A 192 -3.82 -5.01 12.32
C SER A 192 -3.28 -6.42 12.44
N SER A 193 -1.99 -6.56 12.74
CA SER A 193 -1.37 -7.85 13.08
C SER A 193 -1.69 -8.29 14.52
N MET A 194 -2.40 -7.46 15.30
CA MET A 194 -2.71 -7.69 16.72
C MET A 194 -4.04 -7.05 17.11
N LEU A 195 -4.80 -7.65 18.03
CA LEU A 195 -6.05 -7.07 18.52
C LEU A 195 -5.80 -5.89 19.47
N THR A 196 -4.87 -6.05 20.41
CA THR A 196 -4.55 -5.06 21.45
C THR A 196 -3.04 -5.04 21.74
N GLY A 197 -2.61 -4.06 22.54
CA GLY A 197 -1.22 -3.84 22.95
C GLY A 197 -0.54 -4.97 23.74
N SER A 198 -1.24 -6.06 24.03
CA SER A 198 -0.69 -7.29 24.64
C SER A 198 -0.07 -8.26 23.63
N HIS A 199 0.02 -7.85 22.36
CA HIS A 199 0.54 -8.67 21.26
C HIS A 199 -0.24 -9.96 20.98
N ASP A 200 -1.56 -9.95 21.22
CA ASP A 200 -2.43 -11.04 20.78
C ASP A 200 -2.58 -11.02 19.25
N ALA A 201 -1.84 -11.91 18.59
CA ALA A 201 -1.88 -12.12 17.14
C ALA A 201 -2.86 -13.23 16.70
N SER A 202 -3.68 -13.76 17.62
CA SER A 202 -4.70 -14.77 17.30
C SER A 202 -6.01 -14.17 16.79
N ARG A 203 -6.26 -12.90 17.11
CA ARG A 203 -7.45 -12.15 16.69
C ARG A 203 -6.99 -10.91 15.92
N LEU A 204 -7.36 -10.83 14.65
CA LEU A 204 -6.88 -9.79 13.75
C LEU A 204 -8.07 -8.97 13.26
N PRO A 205 -8.19 -7.69 13.66
CA PRO A 205 -9.22 -6.82 13.11
C PRO A 205 -8.87 -6.48 11.66
N VAL A 206 -9.84 -6.62 10.77
CA VAL A 206 -9.73 -6.32 9.35
C VAL A 206 -10.93 -5.51 8.91
N VAL A 207 -10.66 -4.43 8.17
CA VAL A 207 -11.67 -3.62 7.50
C VAL A 207 -11.41 -3.69 6.01
N MET A 208 -12.45 -4.06 5.25
CA MET A 208 -12.44 -4.10 3.79
C MET A 208 -13.42 -3.06 3.26
N LEU A 209 -13.00 -2.28 2.26
CA LEU A 209 -13.83 -1.36 1.50
C LEU A 209 -13.65 -1.59 0.00
N GLY A 210 -14.66 -1.21 -0.79
CA GLY A 210 -14.67 -1.35 -2.24
C GLY A 210 -15.38 -2.60 -2.74
N GLY A 211 -15.72 -2.60 -4.04
CA GLY A 211 -16.58 -3.61 -4.65
C GLY A 211 -15.84 -4.65 -5.49
N ALA A 212 -14.53 -4.51 -5.72
CA ALA A 212 -13.74 -5.37 -6.61
C ALA A 212 -14.38 -5.58 -8.00
N GLY A 213 -14.94 -4.51 -8.59
CA GLY A 213 -15.67 -4.58 -9.86
C GLY A 213 -17.06 -5.21 -9.74
N GLY A 214 -17.69 -5.08 -8.56
CA GLY A 214 -18.99 -5.67 -8.23
C GLY A 214 -18.93 -7.14 -7.80
N GLN A 215 -17.75 -7.66 -7.47
CA GLN A 215 -17.55 -9.05 -7.05
C GLN A 215 -17.57 -9.24 -5.52
N ILE A 216 -17.51 -8.15 -4.74
CA ILE A 216 -17.60 -8.19 -3.27
C ILE A 216 -18.87 -7.45 -2.84
N GLN A 217 -19.66 -8.10 -1.98
CA GLN A 217 -20.82 -7.50 -1.35
C GLN A 217 -20.41 -6.79 -0.06
N GLY A 218 -20.75 -5.51 0.06
CA GLY A 218 -20.53 -4.73 1.28
C GLY A 218 -21.58 -4.99 2.37
N GLY A 219 -21.43 -4.29 3.51
CA GLY A 219 -22.40 -4.35 4.61
C GLY A 219 -22.33 -5.63 5.46
N LEU A 220 -21.22 -6.35 5.38
CA LEU A 220 -20.99 -7.58 6.14
C LEU A 220 -20.19 -7.31 7.41
N ASN A 221 -20.58 -7.97 8.51
CA ASN A 221 -19.79 -8.10 9.72
C ASN A 221 -19.54 -9.60 9.95
N LEU A 222 -18.29 -10.03 9.78
CA LEU A 222 -17.92 -11.44 9.75
C LEU A 222 -17.03 -11.75 10.96
N ASP A 223 -17.49 -12.65 11.82
CA ASP A 223 -16.71 -13.15 12.95
C ASP A 223 -16.17 -14.54 12.63
N TYR A 224 -14.84 -14.63 12.51
CA TYR A 224 -14.13 -15.87 12.31
C TYR A 224 -13.48 -16.41 13.60
N SER A 225 -13.82 -15.85 14.76
CA SER A 225 -13.34 -16.33 16.06
C SER A 225 -13.69 -17.80 16.26
N GLY A 226 -12.70 -18.60 16.65
CA GLY A 226 -12.88 -20.04 16.87
C GLY A 226 -13.05 -20.87 15.60
N LYS A 227 -12.98 -20.29 14.40
CA LYS A 227 -12.93 -21.06 13.15
C LYS A 227 -11.56 -21.72 13.00
N SER A 228 -11.56 -22.95 12.48
CA SER A 228 -10.35 -23.62 11.99
C SER A 228 -9.83 -22.92 10.73
N ASP A 229 -8.63 -23.28 10.27
CA ASP A 229 -7.96 -22.72 9.09
C ASP A 229 -7.45 -21.28 9.26
N ARG A 230 -6.40 -20.95 8.51
CA ARG A 230 -5.80 -19.61 8.52
C ARG A 230 -6.68 -18.61 7.77
N GLN A 231 -7.67 -18.03 8.45
CA GLN A 231 -8.69 -17.14 7.89
C GLN A 231 -8.12 -15.96 7.09
N MET A 232 -7.02 -15.35 7.55
CA MET A 232 -6.30 -14.32 6.77
C MET A 232 -5.75 -14.85 5.45
N CYS A 233 -5.21 -16.08 5.43
CA CYS A 233 -4.73 -16.69 4.19
C CYS A 233 -5.89 -16.97 3.22
N ARG A 234 -7.06 -17.35 3.74
CA ARG A 234 -8.29 -17.52 2.94
C ARG A 234 -8.76 -16.20 2.36
N LEU A 235 -8.75 -15.12 3.13
CA LEU A 235 -9.04 -13.75 2.66
C LEU A 235 -8.09 -13.34 1.52
N TYR A 236 -6.79 -13.58 1.67
CA TYR A 236 -5.83 -13.27 0.61
C TYR A 236 -6.06 -14.11 -0.66
N LEU A 237 -6.48 -15.38 -0.53
CA LEU A 237 -6.91 -16.17 -1.69
C LEU A 237 -8.11 -15.54 -2.39
N SER A 238 -9.15 -15.15 -1.65
CA SER A 238 -10.31 -14.44 -2.19
C SER A 238 -9.90 -13.18 -2.94
N MET A 239 -9.11 -12.31 -2.32
CA MET A 239 -8.64 -11.06 -2.94
C MET A 239 -7.83 -11.31 -4.22
N MET A 240 -6.88 -12.25 -4.20
CA MET A 240 -6.10 -12.61 -5.38
C MET A 240 -7.00 -13.11 -6.52
N GLN A 241 -8.01 -13.93 -6.23
CA GLN A 241 -8.96 -14.41 -7.23
C GLN A 241 -9.74 -13.25 -7.88
N LYS A 242 -10.21 -12.25 -7.11
CA LYS A 242 -10.88 -11.06 -7.66
C LYS A 242 -9.96 -10.23 -8.57
N MET A 243 -8.66 -10.26 -8.30
CA MET A 243 -7.63 -9.63 -9.12
C MET A 243 -7.22 -10.48 -10.34
N GLY A 244 -7.86 -11.63 -10.59
CA GLY A 244 -7.52 -12.56 -11.67
C GLY A 244 -6.25 -13.38 -11.41
N VAL A 245 -5.74 -13.39 -10.17
CA VAL A 245 -4.59 -14.19 -9.75
C VAL A 245 -5.08 -15.48 -9.09
N HIS A 246 -5.15 -16.55 -9.88
CA HIS A 246 -5.62 -17.85 -9.41
C HIS A 246 -4.47 -18.67 -8.80
N ARG A 247 -4.53 -18.87 -7.49
CA ARG A 247 -3.58 -19.69 -6.71
C ARG A 247 -4.36 -20.82 -6.04
N HIS A 248 -3.85 -22.05 -6.12
CA HIS A 248 -4.45 -23.19 -5.43
C HIS A 248 -4.27 -23.12 -3.91
N ARG A 249 -3.22 -22.45 -3.43
CA ARG A 249 -2.89 -22.37 -2.00
C ARG A 249 -2.18 -21.05 -1.68
N PHE A 250 -2.41 -20.53 -0.48
CA PHE A 250 -1.64 -19.44 0.10
C PHE A 250 -1.43 -19.72 1.60
N GLY A 251 -0.18 -19.72 2.07
CA GLY A 251 0.12 -20.23 3.40
C GLY A 251 -0.38 -21.67 3.56
N ASP A 252 -1.28 -21.90 4.52
CA ASP A 252 -1.93 -23.21 4.75
C ASP A 252 -3.39 -23.26 4.29
N ALA A 253 -3.90 -22.20 3.66
CA ALA A 253 -5.25 -22.18 3.10
C ALA A 253 -5.23 -22.67 1.65
N ASP A 254 -6.19 -23.53 1.30
CA ASP A 254 -6.46 -24.03 -0.05
C ASP A 254 -7.88 -23.65 -0.56
N GLN A 255 -8.68 -23.02 0.31
CA GLN A 255 -10.01 -22.52 -0.02
C GLN A 255 -10.13 -21.02 0.28
N PRO A 256 -10.73 -20.23 -0.61
CA PRO A 256 -11.06 -18.83 -0.35
C PRO A 256 -12.14 -18.70 0.75
N LEU A 257 -12.40 -17.47 1.19
CA LEU A 257 -13.61 -17.17 1.97
C LEU A 257 -14.81 -17.20 1.02
N SER A 258 -15.89 -17.88 1.40
CA SER A 258 -17.09 -18.00 0.57
C SER A 258 -17.86 -16.69 0.46
N GLU A 259 -17.74 -15.84 1.46
CA GLU A 259 -18.42 -14.55 1.58
C GLU A 259 -17.74 -13.43 0.76
N ILE A 260 -16.48 -13.62 0.37
CA ILE A 260 -15.63 -12.67 -0.37
C ILE A 260 -15.19 -13.28 -1.69
#